data_AF-A0A8T3WM67-F1
#
_entry.id   AF-A0A8T3WM67-F1
#
_cell.length_a   1.000
_cell.length_b   1.000
_cell.length_c   1.000
_cell.angle_alpha   90.00
_cell.angle_beta   90.00
_cell.angle_gamma   90.00
#
_symmetry.space_group_name_H-M   'P 1'
#
loop_
_entity.id
_entity.type
_entity.pdbx_description
1 polymer ?
#
loop_
_entity_poly.entity_id
_entity_poly.type
_entity_poly.pdbx_seq_one_letter_code
_entity_poly.pdbx_strand_id
1 'polypeptide(L)'
;MLNLNKKDLIGINQEIGGNGKLHNEDSMDFALSIAKQNKSWLYELSYIVRSLLVDHSFEHGNKRTAIIVIITYFENNNLDFDKDKLIKIVWGISKKNISDINKLTRLIKNAIIP
;
A
#
# COMPACT_ATOMS: atom_id res chain seq x y z
N MET A 1 14.61 -7.22 2.61
CA MET A 1 13.26 -6.98 2.05
C MET A 1 12.35 -6.74 3.24
N LEU A 2 11.63 -5.62 3.26
CA LEU A 2 10.66 -5.34 4.32
C LEU A 2 9.62 -6.47 4.33
N ASN A 3 9.33 -7.03 5.50
CA ASN A 3 8.36 -8.12 5.65
C ASN A 3 7.22 -7.63 6.55
N LEU A 4 6.31 -6.83 5.97
CA LEU A 4 5.13 -6.39 6.69
C LEU A 4 4.20 -7.59 6.91
N ASN A 5 3.71 -7.71 8.14
CA ASN A 5 2.64 -8.64 8.47
C ASN A 5 1.33 -7.87 8.74
N LYS A 6 0.24 -8.61 8.95
CA LYS A 6 -1.08 -8.03 9.22
C LYS A 6 -1.09 -7.13 10.46
N LYS A 7 -0.39 -7.52 11.53
CA LYS A 7 -0.30 -6.73 12.76
C LYS A 7 0.39 -5.39 12.51
N ASP A 8 1.41 -5.36 11.66
CA ASP A 8 2.09 -4.12 11.28
C ASP A 8 1.13 -3.18 10.53
N LEU A 9 0.34 -3.71 9.58
CA LEU A 9 -0.66 -2.91 8.86
C LEU A 9 -1.76 -2.35 9.78
N ILE A 10 -2.21 -3.15 10.76
CA ILE A 10 -3.16 -2.71 11.78
C ILE A 10 -2.53 -1.60 12.64
N GLY A 11 -1.29 -1.79 13.07
CA GLY A 11 -0.54 -0.79 13.85
C GLY A 11 -0.41 0.53 13.11
N ILE A 12 0.03 0.49 11.85
CA ILE A 12 0.11 1.67 10.98
C ILE A 12 -1.25 2.35 10.86
N ASN A 13 -2.34 1.59 10.67
CA ASN A 13 -3.68 2.17 10.58
C ASN A 13 -4.11 2.88 11.87
N GLN A 14 -3.78 2.32 13.03
CA GLN A 14 -4.09 2.93 14.33
C GLN A 14 -3.27 4.19 14.58
N GLU A 15 -1.97 4.18 14.28
CA GLU A 15 -1.07 5.33 14.46
C GLU A 15 -1.51 6.57 13.65
N ILE A 16 -2.09 6.35 12.46
CA ILE A 16 -2.61 7.43 11.60
C ILE A 16 -4.07 7.83 11.88
N GLY A 17 -4.63 7.37 13.00
CA GLY A 17 -5.97 7.71 13.47
C GLY A 17 -7.10 6.89 12.84
N GLY A 18 -6.80 5.69 12.36
CA GLY A 18 -7.79 4.66 12.07
C GLY A 18 -8.13 3.84 13.33
N ASN A 19 -9.15 2.98 13.22
CA ASN A 19 -9.60 2.14 14.34
C ASN A 19 -9.00 0.72 14.33
N GLY A 20 -8.18 0.39 13.32
CA GLY A 20 -7.59 -0.94 13.12
C GLY A 20 -8.59 -2.03 12.75
N LYS A 21 -9.89 -1.72 12.57
CA LYS A 21 -10.91 -2.70 12.25
C LYS A 21 -10.87 -3.08 10.78
N LEU A 22 -10.75 -4.37 10.52
CA LEU A 22 -10.79 -4.92 9.18
C LEU A 22 -12.23 -5.05 8.69
N HIS A 23 -12.45 -4.65 7.44
CA HIS A 23 -13.70 -4.82 6.71
C HIS A 23 -13.59 -5.94 5.67
N ASN A 24 -12.44 -6.03 4.99
CA ASN A 24 -12.14 -7.04 3.98
C ASN A 24 -10.78 -7.68 4.28
N GLU A 25 -10.78 -8.51 5.33
CA GLU A 25 -9.59 -9.19 5.85
C GLU A 25 -8.99 -10.15 4.81
N ASP A 26 -9.83 -10.90 4.09
CA ASP A 26 -9.39 -11.86 3.07
C ASP A 26 -8.56 -11.22 1.95
N SER A 27 -8.92 -10.02 1.51
CA SER A 27 -8.13 -9.28 0.52
C SER A 27 -6.74 -8.90 1.07
N MET A 28 -6.67 -8.48 2.33
CA MET A 28 -5.39 -8.19 2.98
C MET A 28 -4.54 -9.44 3.13
N ASP A 29 -5.14 -10.55 3.56
CA ASP A 29 -4.45 -11.83 3.71
C ASP A 29 -3.90 -12.35 2.39
N PHE A 30 -4.71 -12.24 1.32
CA PHE A 30 -4.25 -12.57 0.00
C PHE A 30 -3.06 -11.69 -0.41
N ALA A 31 -3.13 -10.38 -0.22
CA ALA A 31 -2.03 -9.47 -0.54
C ALA A 31 -0.74 -9.82 0.22
N LEU A 32 -0.84 -10.09 1.52
CA LEU A 32 0.29 -10.50 2.36
C LEU A 32 0.81 -11.91 1.99
N SER A 33 -0.04 -12.79 1.46
CA SER A 33 0.40 -14.09 0.96
C SER A 33 1.28 -13.99 -0.28
N ILE A 34 1.10 -12.94 -1.11
CA ILE A 34 1.95 -12.69 -2.28
C ILE A 34 3.38 -12.34 -1.85
N ALA A 35 3.57 -11.67 -0.71
CA ALA A 35 4.89 -11.38 -0.14
C ALA A 35 5.71 -12.66 0.07
N LYS A 36 5.05 -13.77 0.42
CA LYS A 36 5.68 -15.08 0.65
C LYS A 36 6.14 -15.77 -0.65
N GLN A 37 5.78 -15.25 -1.82
CA GLN A 37 6.13 -15.83 -3.12
C GLN A 37 7.46 -15.30 -3.69
N ASN A 38 8.25 -14.54 -2.91
CA ASN A 38 9.58 -14.02 -3.30
C ASN A 38 9.61 -13.24 -4.63
N LYS A 39 8.56 -12.46 -4.91
CA LYS A 39 8.54 -11.52 -6.04
C LYS A 39 9.26 -10.21 -5.67
N SER A 40 9.36 -9.26 -6.60
CA SER A 40 9.96 -7.96 -6.30
C SER A 40 9.16 -7.20 -5.23
N TRP A 41 9.85 -6.44 -4.37
CA TRP A 41 9.22 -5.65 -3.31
C TRP A 41 8.13 -4.69 -3.84
N LEU A 42 8.31 -4.15 -5.05
CA LEU A 42 7.34 -3.25 -5.67
C LEU A 42 6.08 -4.00 -6.11
N TYR A 43 6.22 -5.26 -6.52
CA TYR A 43 5.10 -6.12 -6.86
C TYR A 43 4.28 -6.45 -5.61
N GLU A 44 4.95 -6.85 -4.52
CA GLU A 44 4.31 -7.05 -3.21
C GLU A 44 3.57 -5.79 -2.74
N LEU A 45 4.26 -4.64 -2.74
CA LEU A 45 3.67 -3.35 -2.38
C LEU A 45 2.41 -3.05 -3.20
N SER A 46 2.41 -3.39 -4.49
CA SER A 46 1.25 -3.14 -5.37
C SER A 46 0.03 -3.96 -4.97
N TYR A 47 0.19 -5.18 -4.44
CA TYR A 47 -0.94 -5.95 -3.89
C TYR A 47 -1.46 -5.37 -2.58
N ILE A 48 -0.56 -4.96 -1.69
CA ILE A 48 -0.94 -4.31 -0.42
C ILE A 48 -1.68 -2.99 -0.70
N VAL A 49 -1.18 -2.18 -1.64
CA VAL A 49 -1.83 -0.93 -2.03
C VAL A 49 -3.20 -1.18 -2.67
N ARG A 50 -3.34 -2.24 -3.49
CA ARG A 50 -4.63 -2.63 -4.06
C ARG A 50 -5.63 -3.00 -2.96
N SER A 51 -5.24 -3.84 -2.00
CA SER A 51 -6.14 -4.30 -0.93
C SER A 51 -6.64 -3.12 -0.08
N LEU A 52 -5.75 -2.16 0.22
CA LEU A 52 -6.10 -0.95 0.95
C LEU A 52 -7.00 -0.01 0.11
N LEU A 53 -6.62 0.31 -1.12
CA LEU A 53 -7.24 1.41 -1.87
C LEU A 53 -8.48 1.01 -2.68
N VAL A 54 -8.54 -0.24 -3.14
CA VAL A 54 -9.61 -0.75 -4.01
C VAL A 54 -10.53 -1.67 -3.23
N ASP A 55 -9.96 -2.62 -2.49
CA ASP A 55 -10.75 -3.64 -1.79
C ASP A 55 -11.17 -3.18 -0.37
N HIS A 56 -10.70 -2.01 0.06
CA HIS A 56 -11.02 -1.36 1.33
C HIS A 56 -10.84 -2.28 2.56
N SER A 57 -9.64 -2.83 2.74
CA SER A 57 -9.34 -3.78 3.82
C SER A 57 -9.68 -3.28 5.23
N PHE A 58 -9.59 -1.97 5.51
CA PHE A 58 -10.03 -1.37 6.77
C PHE A 58 -11.39 -0.68 6.65
N GLU A 59 -12.13 -0.55 7.75
CA GLU A 59 -13.33 0.31 7.80
C GLU A 59 -12.98 1.79 7.53
N HIS A 60 -11.86 2.25 8.08
CA HIS A 60 -11.40 3.64 7.98
C HIS A 60 -9.88 3.73 7.79
N GLY A 61 -9.43 4.85 7.23
CA GLY A 61 -7.99 5.16 7.15
C GLY A 61 -7.23 4.56 5.96
N ASN A 62 -7.85 3.70 5.14
CA ASN A 62 -7.23 3.02 3.99
C ASN A 62 -6.24 3.87 3.15
N LYS A 63 -6.64 5.08 2.73
CA LYS A 63 -5.79 5.97 1.93
C LYS A 63 -4.55 6.44 2.69
N ARG A 64 -4.71 6.82 3.95
CA ARG A 64 -3.61 7.27 4.82
C ARG A 64 -2.66 6.11 5.13
N THR A 65 -3.21 4.94 5.44
CA THR A 65 -2.44 3.71 5.62
C THR A 65 -1.63 3.37 4.36
N ALA A 66 -2.23 3.44 3.17
CA ALA A 66 -1.52 3.17 1.92
C ALA A 66 -0.36 4.15 1.67
N ILE A 67 -0.53 5.43 1.99
CA ILE A 67 0.56 6.42 1.88
C ILE A 67 1.72 6.03 2.79
N ILE A 68 1.45 5.75 4.07
CA ILE A 68 2.51 5.36 5.01
C ILE A 68 3.20 4.08 4.57
N VAL A 69 2.43 3.06 4.17
CA VAL A 69 3.00 1.80 3.67
C VAL A 69 3.93 2.07 2.48
N ILE A 70 3.52 2.85 1.48
CA ILE A 70 4.38 3.16 0.33
C ILE A 70 5.66 3.88 0.78
N ILE A 71 5.54 4.86 1.68
CA ILE A 71 6.69 5.59 2.25
C ILE A 71 7.65 4.63 2.94
N THR A 72 7.14 3.73 3.80
CA THR A 72 7.97 2.76 4.53
C THR A 72 8.71 1.82 3.57
N TYR A 73 8.11 1.40 2.46
CA TYR A 73 8.84 0.64 1.44
C TYR A 73 9.90 1.47 0.74
N PHE A 74 9.62 2.73 0.39
CA PHE A 74 10.62 3.59 -0.25
C PHE A 74 11.82 3.86 0.66
N GLU A 75 11.56 4.21 1.92
CA GLU A 75 12.60 4.42 2.94
C GLU A 75 13.42 3.14 3.18
N ASN A 76 12.76 1.98 3.31
CA ASN A 76 13.45 0.70 3.47
C ASN A 76 14.34 0.34 2.25
N ASN A 77 14.03 0.86 1.07
CA ASN A 77 14.83 0.67 -0.14
C ASN A 77 15.79 1.84 -0.42
N ASN A 78 15.93 2.80 0.50
CA ASN A 78 16.75 4.02 0.35
C ASN A 78 16.40 4.81 -0.93
N LEU A 79 15.11 4.98 -1.20
CA LEU A 79 14.61 5.69 -2.37
C LEU A 79 14.10 7.08 -1.98
N ASP A 80 14.53 8.10 -2.71
CA ASP A 80 13.92 9.43 -2.67
C ASP A 80 12.62 9.45 -3.47
N PHE A 81 11.65 10.24 -3.01
CA PHE A 81 10.33 10.32 -3.62
C PHE A 81 9.67 11.68 -3.45
N ASP A 82 8.80 12.02 -4.40
CA ASP A 82 7.98 13.22 -4.37
C ASP A 82 6.69 12.96 -3.58
N LYS A 83 6.58 13.56 -2.39
CA LYS A 83 5.44 13.42 -1.47
C LYS A 83 4.13 13.91 -2.08
N ASP A 84 4.13 15.05 -2.76
CA ASP A 84 2.92 15.62 -3.36
C ASP A 84 2.44 14.76 -4.54
N LYS A 85 3.38 14.26 -5.33
CA LYS A 85 3.10 13.33 -6.43
C LYS A 85 2.55 12.00 -5.90
N LEU A 86 3.13 11.45 -4.83
CA LEU A 86 2.65 10.24 -4.17
C LEU A 86 1.19 10.40 -3.71
N ILE A 87 0.86 11.50 -3.04
CA ILE A 87 -0.52 11.78 -2.58
C ILE A 87 -1.48 11.81 -3.76
N LYS A 88 -1.12 12.50 -4.86
CA LYS A 88 -1.93 12.55 -6.09
C LYS A 88 -2.10 11.17 -6.71
N ILE A 89 -1.06 10.33 -6.72
CA ILE A 89 -1.11 8.95 -7.21
C ILE A 89 -2.09 8.11 -6.38
N VAL A 90 -1.96 8.11 -5.05
CA VAL A 90 -2.85 7.36 -4.14
C VAL A 90 -4.29 7.78 -4.31
N TRP A 91 -4.54 9.10 -4.39
CA TRP A 91 -5.87 9.64 -4.59
C TRP A 91 -6.44 9.24 -5.96
N GLY A 92 -5.60 9.28 -7.02
CA GLY A 92 -5.97 8.86 -8.36
C GLY A 92 -6.29 7.37 -8.46
N ILE A 93 -5.53 6.51 -7.78
CA ILE A 93 -5.78 5.07 -7.70
C ILE A 93 -7.14 4.80 -7.03
N SER A 94 -7.34 5.37 -5.83
CA SER A 94 -8.57 5.17 -5.06
C SER A 94 -9.79 5.74 -5.79
N LYS A 95 -9.71 6.94 -6.36
CA LYS A 95 -10.84 7.57 -7.06
C LYS A 95 -11.25 6.82 -8.33
N LYS A 96 -10.29 6.22 -9.04
CA LYS A 96 -10.53 5.51 -10.31
C LYS A 96 -10.63 4.00 -10.15
N ASN A 97 -10.60 3.48 -8.92
CA ASN A 97 -10.60 2.04 -8.61
C ASN A 97 -9.61 1.25 -9.48
N ILE A 98 -8.36 1.72 -9.56
CA ILE A 98 -7.34 1.07 -10.40
C ILE A 98 -6.92 -0.24 -9.74
N SER A 99 -7.40 -1.38 -10.27
CA SER A 99 -7.13 -2.72 -9.73
C SER A 99 -6.03 -3.50 -10.45
N ASP A 100 -5.61 -3.05 -11.65
CA ASP A 100 -4.56 -3.70 -12.41
C ASP A 100 -3.18 -3.54 -11.73
N ILE A 101 -2.57 -4.65 -11.32
CA ILE A 101 -1.31 -4.67 -10.57
C ILE A 101 -0.16 -4.06 -11.35
N ASN A 102 -0.07 -4.29 -12.66
CA ASN A 102 1.03 -3.75 -13.48
C ASN A 102 0.92 -2.22 -13.59
N LYS A 103 -0.30 -1.71 -13.70
CA LYS A 103 -0.59 -0.28 -13.71
C LYS A 103 -0.33 0.34 -12.35
N LEU A 104 -0.73 -0.30 -11.26
CA LEU A 104 -0.41 0.13 -9.89
C LEU A 104 1.11 0.21 -9.69
N THR A 105 1.84 -0.83 -10.08
CA THR A 105 3.31 -0.90 -10.02
C THR A 105 3.94 0.32 -10.72
N ARG A 106 3.51 0.62 -11.96
CA ARG A 106 4.01 1.77 -12.73
C ARG A 106 3.65 3.10 -12.05
N LEU A 107 2.43 3.24 -11.55
CA LEU A 107 1.99 4.47 -10.88
C LEU A 107 2.77 4.73 -9.59
N ILE A 108 2.95 3.71 -8.75
CA ILE A 108 3.74 3.82 -7.50
C ILE A 108 5.18 4.17 -7.85
N LYS A 109 5.79 3.46 -8.82
CA LYS A 109 7.16 3.74 -9.28
C LYS A 109 7.35 5.18 -9.74
N ASN A 110 6.34 5.79 -10.36
CA ASN A 110 6.40 7.17 -10.82
C ASN A 110 6.52 8.20 -9.69
N ALA A 111 6.31 7.84 -8.43
CA ALA A 111 6.56 8.72 -7.29
C ALA A 111 8.06 8.85 -6.94
N ILE A 112 8.88 7.89 -7.36
CA ILE A 112 10.32 7.85 -7.07
C ILE A 112 11.05 8.92 -7.89
N ILE A 113 11.99 9.61 -7.25
CA ILE A 113 12.89 10.57 -7.89
C ILE A 113 14.10 9.79 -8.44
N PRO A 114 14.47 9.97 -9.73
CA PRO A 114 15.61 9.27 -10.34
C PRO A 114 16.96 9.63 -9.72
#